data_AF-A0AAD4N9U0-F1
#
_entry.id   AF-A0AAD4N9U0-F1
#
_cell.length_a   1.000
_cell.length_b   1.000
_cell.length_c   1.000
_cell.angle_alpha   90.00
_cell.angle_beta   90.00
_cell.angle_gamma   90.00
#
_symmetry.space_group_name_H-M   'P 1'
#
loop_
_entity.id
_entity.type
_entity.pdbx_description
1 polymer ?
#
loop_
_entity_poly.entity_id
_entity_poly.type
_entity_poly.pdbx_seq_one_letter_code
_entity_poly.pdbx_strand_id
1 'polypeptide(L)'
;MQASTSSSADDEAERQRQRGNDFFKKRLYNNAIDCYSRALDMHVSSVVLSNRAQAYLNLHKFENAYIDANEAVALNPNNVKALYRRAMALNKLGLKARARLDLEKCVNKDPQNIEAKKLFESLKNAVDKDVVDVTCFQKSEPIQSKNPLIKKHIQVV
;
A
#
# COMPACT_ATOMS: atom_id res chain seq x y z
N MET A 1 -36.16 15.53 5.43
CA MET A 1 -34.86 16.17 5.15
C MET A 1 -33.77 15.28 5.72
N GLN A 2 -33.13 14.44 4.91
CA GLN A 2 -32.00 13.61 5.34
C GLN A 2 -30.96 13.61 4.22
N ALA A 3 -29.88 14.38 4.38
CA ALA A 3 -28.63 14.27 3.63
C ALA A 3 -27.66 15.38 4.07
N SER A 4 -26.86 15.17 5.12
CA SER A 4 -25.71 16.06 5.41
C SER A 4 -24.55 15.43 6.21
N THR A 5 -24.63 14.17 6.65
CA THR A 5 -23.59 13.60 7.52
C THR A 5 -22.40 12.99 6.80
N SER A 6 -22.49 12.70 5.49
CA SER A 6 -21.39 12.10 4.71
C SER A 6 -20.24 13.08 4.42
N SER A 7 -20.53 14.36 4.18
CA SER A 7 -19.52 15.37 3.81
C SER A 7 -18.44 15.57 4.88
N SER A 8 -18.81 15.61 6.17
CA SER A 8 -17.84 15.94 7.23
C SER A 8 -16.79 14.86 7.48
N ALA A 9 -17.14 13.58 7.30
CA ALA A 9 -16.22 12.47 7.53
C ALA A 9 -15.23 12.33 6.37
N ASP A 10 -15.70 12.51 5.14
CA ASP A 10 -14.87 12.53 3.94
C ASP A 10 -13.89 13.72 3.96
N ASP A 11 -14.35 14.90 4.39
CA ASP A 11 -13.50 16.08 4.54
C ASP A 11 -12.40 15.86 5.60
N GLU A 12 -12.72 15.19 6.71
CA GLU A 12 -11.74 14.87 7.73
C GLU A 12 -10.75 13.79 7.27
N ALA A 13 -11.21 12.76 6.56
CA ALA A 13 -10.36 11.75 5.95
C ALA A 13 -9.36 12.40 4.99
N GLU A 14 -9.81 13.37 4.20
CA GLU A 14 -8.97 14.14 3.29
C GLU A 14 -7.96 15.04 4.02
N ARG A 15 -8.36 15.69 5.12
CA ARG A 15 -7.42 16.43 5.99
C ARG A 15 -6.34 15.52 6.58
N GLN A 16 -6.70 14.35 7.08
CA GLN A 16 -5.74 13.37 7.60
C GLN A 16 -4.82 12.84 6.50
N ARG A 17 -5.35 12.57 5.30
CA ARG A 17 -4.55 12.20 4.12
C ARG A 17 -3.54 13.27 3.78
N GLN A 18 -3.95 14.54 3.75
CA GLN A 18 -3.06 15.64 3.42
C GLN A 18 -1.97 15.84 4.47
N ARG A 19 -2.33 15.74 5.76
CA ARG A 19 -1.34 15.73 6.86
C ARG A 19 -0.34 14.59 6.75
N GLY A 20 -0.80 13.40 6.35
CA GLY A 20 0.05 12.25 6.05
C GLY A 20 1.02 12.54 4.90
N ASN A 21 0.56 13.20 3.84
CA ASN A 21 1.43 13.61 2.71
C ASN A 21 2.53 14.59 3.18
N ASP A 22 2.21 15.52 4.08
CA ASP A 22 3.18 16.49 4.59
C ASP A 22 4.24 15.84 5.49
N PHE A 23 3.85 14.88 6.33
CA PHE A 23 4.81 14.05 7.07
C PHE A 23 5.67 13.20 6.12
N PHE A 24 5.07 12.65 5.06
CA PHE A 24 5.78 11.86 4.07
C PHE A 24 6.85 12.70 3.35
N LYS A 25 6.53 13.93 2.94
CA LYS A 25 7.50 14.88 2.35
C LYS A 25 8.68 15.16 3.29
N LYS A 26 8.41 15.24 4.60
CA LYS A 26 9.43 15.40 5.66
C LYS A 26 10.17 14.10 6.00
N ARG A 27 9.92 13.00 5.29
CA ARG A 27 10.45 11.65 5.54
C ARG A 27 10.10 11.07 6.92
N LEU A 28 9.08 11.62 7.58
CA LEU A 28 8.55 11.13 8.86
C LEU A 28 7.51 10.03 8.60
N TYR A 29 7.98 8.87 8.13
CA TYR A 29 7.11 7.84 7.57
C TYR A 29 6.17 7.19 8.60
N ASN A 30 6.58 7.00 9.85
CA ASN A 30 5.70 6.48 10.90
C ASN A 30 4.51 7.43 11.16
N ASN A 31 4.78 8.73 11.29
CA ASN A 31 3.72 9.73 11.47
C ASN A 31 2.80 9.82 10.25
N ALA A 32 3.35 9.64 9.04
CA ALA A 32 2.56 9.56 7.82
C ALA A 32 1.62 8.34 7.85
N ILE A 33 2.11 7.17 8.26
CA ILE A 33 1.32 5.93 8.42
C ILE A 33 0.19 6.14 9.42
N ASP A 34 0.43 6.79 10.55
CA ASP A 34 -0.61 7.06 11.54
C ASP A 34 -1.71 7.95 10.97
N CYS A 35 -1.35 9.02 10.25
CA CYS A 35 -2.32 9.91 9.60
C CYS A 35 -3.11 9.18 8.50
N TYR A 36 -2.43 8.39 7.66
CA TYR A 36 -3.12 7.59 6.64
C TYR A 36 -4.03 6.52 7.25
N SER A 37 -3.66 5.93 8.38
CA SER A 37 -4.50 4.95 9.05
C SER A 37 -5.78 5.60 9.57
N ARG A 38 -5.67 6.76 10.24
CA ARG A 38 -6.85 7.54 10.65
C ARG A 38 -7.75 7.93 9.48
N ALA A 39 -7.15 8.30 8.34
CA ALA A 39 -7.92 8.60 7.13
C ALA A 39 -8.68 7.36 6.62
N LEU A 40 -8.07 6.17 6.69
CA LEU A 40 -8.69 4.91 6.27
C LEU A 40 -9.75 4.40 7.25
N ASP A 41 -9.60 4.68 8.54
CA ASP A 41 -10.60 4.36 9.57
C ASP A 41 -11.90 5.15 9.33
N MET A 42 -11.79 6.36 8.75
CA MET A 42 -12.93 7.20 8.38
C MET A 42 -13.51 6.82 7.02
N HIS A 43 -12.66 6.71 5.99
CA HIS A 43 -13.06 6.38 4.64
C HIS A 43 -11.96 5.59 3.89
N VAL A 44 -12.25 4.34 3.57
CA VAL A 44 -11.33 3.48 2.83
C VAL A 44 -11.13 4.00 1.41
N SER A 45 -9.89 4.25 1.02
CA SER A 45 -9.55 4.82 -0.29
C SER A 45 -8.32 4.14 -0.88
N SER A 46 -8.44 3.73 -2.16
CA SER A 46 -7.32 3.19 -2.94
C SER A 46 -6.12 4.16 -2.97
N VAL A 47 -6.36 5.47 -2.99
CA VAL A 47 -5.29 6.47 -2.99
C VAL A 47 -4.55 6.49 -1.65
N VAL A 48 -5.29 6.46 -0.54
CA VAL A 48 -4.72 6.52 0.81
C VAL A 48 -3.97 5.23 1.14
N LEU A 49 -4.55 4.06 0.86
CA LEU A 49 -3.89 2.76 0.97
C LEU A 49 -2.59 2.73 0.17
N SER A 50 -2.64 3.18 -1.08
CA SER A 50 -1.45 3.27 -1.93
C SER A 50 -0.39 4.20 -1.32
N ASN A 51 -0.76 5.33 -0.74
CA ASN A 51 0.19 6.23 -0.07
C ASN A 51 0.79 5.63 1.20
N ARG A 52 -0.01 4.89 1.99
CA ARG A 52 0.47 4.16 3.17
C ARG A 52 1.41 3.02 2.80
N ALA A 53 1.11 2.29 1.72
CA ALA A 53 2.02 1.30 1.14
C ALA A 53 3.38 1.89 0.79
N GLN A 54 3.41 3.10 0.21
CA GLN A 54 4.67 3.78 -0.08
C GLN A 54 5.47 4.11 1.18
N ALA A 55 4.80 4.55 2.25
CA ALA A 55 5.46 4.82 3.52
C ALA A 55 6.05 3.53 4.12
N TYR A 56 5.33 2.40 4.02
CA TYR A 56 5.85 1.09 4.41
C TYR A 56 7.06 0.64 3.58
N LEU A 57 7.05 0.85 2.26
CA LEU A 57 8.20 0.57 1.39
C LEU A 57 9.46 1.33 1.84
N ASN A 58 9.32 2.61 2.20
CA ASN A 58 10.44 3.42 2.69
C ASN A 58 10.95 2.99 4.08
N LEU A 59 10.11 2.30 4.85
CA LEU A 59 10.49 1.69 6.13
C LEU A 59 10.93 0.23 6.00
N HIS A 60 11.06 -0.28 4.77
CA HIS A 60 11.39 -1.68 4.49
C HIS A 60 10.40 -2.70 5.09
N LYS A 61 9.15 -2.28 5.34
CA LYS A 61 8.06 -3.15 5.81
C LYS A 61 7.29 -3.69 4.60
N PHE A 62 7.90 -4.60 3.86
CA PHE A 62 7.42 -5.02 2.54
C PHE A 62 6.10 -5.81 2.60
N GLU A 63 5.86 -6.56 3.68
CA GLU A 63 4.64 -7.30 3.94
C GLU A 63 3.44 -6.37 4.08
N ASN A 64 3.57 -5.35 4.92
CA ASN A 64 2.53 -4.34 5.12
C ASN A 64 2.31 -3.52 3.83
N ALA A 65 3.38 -3.20 3.10
CA ALA A 65 3.27 -2.52 1.81
C ALA A 65 2.51 -3.36 0.77
N TYR A 66 2.78 -4.67 0.72
CA TYR A 66 2.06 -5.59 -0.17
C TYR A 66 0.57 -5.62 0.15
N ILE A 67 0.20 -5.74 1.43
CA ILE A 67 -1.21 -5.81 1.86
C ILE A 67 -1.96 -4.55 1.46
N ASP A 68 -1.44 -3.37 1.84
CA ASP A 68 -2.07 -2.09 1.51
C ASP A 68 -2.16 -1.89 -0.01
N ALA A 69 -1.10 -2.24 -0.76
CA ALA A 69 -1.10 -2.10 -2.20
C ALA A 69 -2.06 -3.09 -2.87
N ASN A 70 -2.18 -4.31 -2.34
CA ASN A 70 -3.12 -5.32 -2.83
C ASN A 70 -4.57 -4.88 -2.62
N GLU A 71 -4.89 -4.37 -1.44
CA GLU A 71 -6.22 -3.82 -1.14
C GLU A 71 -6.51 -2.59 -2.01
N ALA A 72 -5.53 -1.71 -2.22
CA ALA A 72 -5.67 -0.56 -3.10
C ALA A 72 -5.96 -0.96 -4.57
N VAL A 73 -5.34 -2.04 -5.07
CA VAL A 73 -5.59 -2.60 -6.40
C VAL A 73 -6.95 -3.29 -6.46
N ALA A 74 -7.38 -3.97 -5.40
CA ALA A 74 -8.72 -4.57 -5.32
C ALA A 74 -9.83 -3.52 -5.38
N LEU A 75 -9.64 -2.37 -4.70
CA LEU A 75 -10.57 -1.25 -4.73
C LEU A 75 -10.56 -0.50 -6.06
N ASN A 76 -9.38 -0.29 -6.65
CA ASN A 76 -9.24 0.36 -7.94
C ASN A 76 -8.15 -0.32 -8.78
N PRO A 77 -8.54 -1.26 -9.67
CA PRO A 77 -7.60 -1.98 -10.53
C PRO A 77 -6.83 -1.08 -11.52
N ASN A 78 -7.31 0.15 -11.74
CA ASN A 78 -6.69 1.12 -12.64
C ASN A 78 -5.71 2.06 -11.93
N ASN A 79 -5.54 1.95 -10.61
CA ASN A 79 -4.58 2.76 -9.87
C ASN A 79 -3.13 2.31 -10.17
N VAL A 80 -2.52 2.95 -11.18
CA VAL A 80 -1.14 2.65 -11.63
C VAL A 80 -0.12 2.77 -10.49
N LYS A 81 -0.31 3.72 -9.56
CA LYS A 81 0.58 3.88 -8.40
C LYS A 81 0.46 2.70 -7.44
N ALA A 82 -0.76 2.17 -7.22
CA ALA A 82 -0.96 0.99 -6.38
C ALA A 82 -0.35 -0.27 -7.01
N LEU A 83 -0.56 -0.48 -8.32
CA LEU A 83 0.08 -1.57 -9.07
C LEU A 83 1.61 -1.51 -8.95
N TYR A 84 2.19 -0.33 -9.17
CA TYR A 84 3.65 -0.14 -9.07
C TYR A 84 4.17 -0.42 -7.66
N ARG A 85 3.48 0.08 -6.63
CA ARG A 85 3.85 -0.15 -5.22
C ARG A 85 3.71 -1.63 -4.83
N ARG A 86 2.69 -2.33 -5.34
CA ARG A 86 2.53 -3.78 -5.16
C ARG A 86 3.68 -4.54 -5.81
N ALA A 87 4.04 -4.18 -7.04
CA ALA A 87 5.19 -4.77 -7.73
C ALA A 87 6.50 -4.55 -6.99
N MET A 88 6.74 -3.35 -6.45
CA MET A 88 7.91 -3.07 -5.63
C MET A 88 7.95 -3.95 -4.37
N ALA A 89 6.83 -4.08 -3.66
CA ALA A 89 6.73 -4.93 -2.48
C ALA A 89 6.99 -6.40 -2.84
N LEU A 90 6.33 -6.92 -3.87
CA LEU A 90 6.49 -8.29 -4.37
C LEU A 90 7.94 -8.59 -4.78
N ASN A 91 8.60 -7.66 -5.49
CA ASN A 91 10.01 -7.81 -5.86
C ASN A 91 10.92 -7.93 -4.62
N LYS A 92 10.66 -7.13 -3.58
CA LYS A 92 11.42 -7.19 -2.32
C LYS A 92 11.13 -8.45 -1.51
N LEU A 93 9.92 -8.98 -1.60
CA LEU A 93 9.52 -10.27 -1.03
C LEU A 93 10.08 -11.47 -1.83
N GLY A 94 10.51 -11.25 -3.08
CA GLY A 94 11.06 -12.28 -3.96
C GLY A 94 10.05 -12.93 -4.91
N LEU A 95 8.82 -12.41 -4.95
CA LEU A 95 7.75 -12.81 -5.87
C LEU A 95 7.86 -11.99 -7.17
N LYS A 96 8.95 -12.23 -7.91
CA LYS A 96 9.36 -11.41 -9.05
C LYS A 96 8.48 -11.60 -10.30
N ALA A 97 7.99 -12.80 -10.58
CA ALA A 97 7.08 -13.04 -11.70
C ALA A 97 5.72 -12.34 -11.47
N ARG A 98 5.21 -12.34 -10.23
CA ARG A 98 4.01 -11.55 -9.87
C ARG A 98 4.26 -10.06 -10.00
N ALA A 99 5.41 -9.57 -9.52
CA ALA A 99 5.80 -8.19 -9.69
C ALA A 99 5.85 -7.78 -11.17
N ARG A 100 6.37 -8.67 -12.04
CA ARG A 100 6.43 -8.46 -13.49
C ARG A 100 5.05 -8.27 -14.12
N LEU A 101 4.05 -9.07 -13.72
CA LEU A 101 2.67 -8.94 -14.23
C LEU A 101 2.04 -7.58 -13.87
N ASP A 102 2.31 -7.08 -12.66
CA ASP A 102 1.85 -5.76 -12.26
C ASP A 102 2.57 -4.64 -13.00
N LEU A 103 3.88 -4.79 -13.23
CA LEU A 103 4.68 -3.82 -14.00
C LEU A 103 4.29 -3.78 -15.47
N GLU A 104 3.94 -4.91 -16.07
CA GLU A 104 3.40 -4.96 -17.43
C GLU A 104 2.13 -4.09 -17.53
N LYS A 105 1.21 -4.22 -16.57
CA LYS A 105 0.01 -3.36 -16.49
C LYS A 105 0.38 -1.89 -16.28
N CYS A 106 1.39 -1.59 -15.47
CA CYS A 106 1.88 -0.23 -15.28
C CYS A 106 2.42 0.37 -16.58
N VAL A 107 3.28 -0.36 -17.30
CA VAL A 107 3.91 0.11 -18.55
C VAL A 107 2.89 0.27 -19.67
N ASN A 108 1.90 -0.62 -19.74
CA ASN A 108 0.81 -0.51 -20.72
C ASN A 108 -0.10 0.69 -20.47
N LYS A 109 -0.35 1.04 -19.20
CA LYS A 109 -1.21 2.18 -18.83
C LYS A 109 -0.47 3.51 -18.81
N ASP A 110 0.77 3.52 -18.36
CA ASP A 110 1.64 4.68 -18.29
C ASP A 110 2.99 4.37 -18.96
N PRO A 111 3.07 4.50 -20.28
CA PRO A 111 4.30 4.27 -21.02
C PRO A 111 5.38 5.32 -20.74
N GLN A 112 5.11 6.41 -20.04
CA GLN A 112 6.11 7.42 -19.71
C GLN A 112 6.83 7.12 -18.39
N ASN A 113 6.34 6.16 -17.61
CA ASN A 113 6.97 5.77 -16.36
C ASN A 113 8.28 4.98 -16.58
N ILE A 114 9.39 5.72 -16.65
CA ILE A 114 10.74 5.18 -16.87
C ILE A 114 11.11 4.17 -15.78
N GLU A 115 10.75 4.43 -14.52
CA GLU A 115 11.11 3.58 -13.39
C GLU A 115 10.35 2.23 -13.45
N ALA A 116 9.07 2.25 -13.80
CA ALA A 116 8.31 1.02 -14.04
C ALA A 116 8.90 0.19 -15.17
N LYS A 117 9.32 0.82 -16.28
CA LYS A 117 9.99 0.13 -17.40
C LYS A 117 11.32 -0.48 -17.00
N LYS A 118 12.19 0.28 -16.33
CA LYS A 118 13.49 -0.23 -15.84
C LYS A 118 13.28 -1.44 -14.94
N LEU A 119 12.32 -1.36 -14.01
CA LEU A 119 12.03 -2.46 -13.11
C LEU A 119 11.46 -3.66 -13.87
N PHE A 120 10.55 -3.45 -14.83
CA PHE A 120 10.00 -4.51 -15.68
C PHE A 120 11.11 -5.26 -16.44
N GLU A 121 12.01 -4.53 -17.10
CA GLU A 121 13.14 -5.12 -17.83
C GLU A 121 14.10 -5.87 -16.90
N SER A 122 14.37 -5.34 -15.69
CA SER A 122 15.23 -6.02 -14.72
C SER A 122 14.65 -7.35 -14.21
N LEU A 123 13.33 -7.53 -14.32
CA LEU A 123 12.61 -8.72 -13.88
C LEU A 123 12.24 -9.67 -15.04
N LYS A 124 12.71 -9.42 -16.26
CA LYS A 124 12.35 -10.20 -17.46
C LYS A 124 12.60 -11.70 -17.33
N ASN A 125 13.72 -12.09 -16.73
CA ASN A 125 14.14 -13.49 -16.55
C ASN A 125 13.97 -13.98 -15.10
N ALA A 126 13.23 -13.24 -14.28
CA ALA A 126 13.14 -13.52 -12.86
C ALA A 126 12.09 -14.58 -12.55
N VAL A 127 12.47 -15.55 -11.73
CA VAL A 127 11.58 -16.60 -11.20
C VAL A 127 11.12 -16.20 -9.79
N ASP A 128 9.90 -16.62 -9.43
CA ASP A 128 9.38 -16.48 -8.07
C ASP A 128 10.16 -17.36 -7.09
N LYS A 129 10.17 -16.96 -5.81
CA LYS A 129 10.52 -17.88 -4.71
C LYS A 129 9.34 -18.83 -4.45
N ASP A 130 9.63 -20.09 -4.16
CA ASP A 130 8.64 -21.17 -4.05
C ASP A 130 7.51 -20.86 -3.06
N VAL A 131 7.84 -20.32 -1.88
CA VAL A 131 6.86 -19.88 -0.88
C VAL A 131 7.41 -18.63 -0.18
N VAL A 132 6.55 -17.63 -0.02
CA VAL A 132 6.84 -16.47 0.83
C VAL A 132 5.82 -16.43 1.95
N ASP A 133 6.31 -16.63 3.18
CA ASP A 133 5.53 -16.40 4.39
C ASP A 133 5.47 -14.90 4.66
N VAL A 134 4.32 -14.30 4.36
CA VAL A 134 4.07 -12.89 4.66
C VAL A 134 3.57 -12.80 6.10
N THR A 135 4.38 -12.18 6.95
CA THR A 135 4.00 -11.90 8.34
C THR A 135 3.57 -10.46 8.47
N CYS A 136 2.29 -10.23 8.76
CA CYS A 136 1.78 -8.89 8.95
C CYS A 136 1.23 -8.69 10.36
N PHE A 137 1.34 -7.44 10.81
CA PHE A 137 0.73 -6.99 12.05
C PHE A 137 -0.45 -6.09 11.68
N GLN A 138 -1.67 -6.57 11.88
CA GLN A 138 -2.87 -5.75 11.73
C GLN A 138 -3.27 -5.16 13.08
N LYS A 139 -3.66 -3.88 13.07
CA LYS A 139 -4.25 -3.23 14.24
C LYS A 139 -5.74 -3.56 14.26
N SER A 140 -6.25 -4.06 15.39
CA SER A 140 -7.69 -4.09 15.70
C SER A 140 -8.02 -2.90 16.63
N GLU A 141 -9.21 -2.32 16.55
CA GLU A 141 -9.62 -1.11 17.30
C GLU A 141 -10.46 -1.39 18.57
N PRO A 142 -10.51 -0.49 19.60
CA PRO A 142 -9.50 0.49 20.01
C PRO A 142 -9.26 0.67 21.55
N ILE A 143 -8.15 1.37 21.87
CA ILE A 143 -7.75 2.11 23.10
C ILE A 143 -7.45 1.33 24.42
N GLN A 144 -6.18 1.37 24.86
CA GLN A 144 -5.66 0.95 26.18
C GLN A 144 -5.76 -0.56 26.53
N SER A 145 -4.86 -1.41 26.03
CA SER A 145 -4.65 -2.71 26.72
C SER A 145 -3.23 -3.25 26.56
N LYS A 146 -2.76 -3.89 27.64
CA LYS A 146 -1.41 -4.41 27.90
C LYS A 146 -0.99 -5.63 27.03
N ASN A 147 -1.67 -5.94 25.93
CA ASN A 147 -1.42 -7.16 25.14
C ASN A 147 -0.90 -6.89 23.71
N PRO A 148 0.00 -7.74 23.19
CA PRO A 148 0.85 -7.45 22.03
C PRO A 148 0.19 -7.69 20.65
N LEU A 149 0.85 -7.20 19.60
CA LEU A 149 0.45 -7.31 18.19
C LEU A 149 0.26 -8.78 17.75
N ILE A 150 -0.85 -9.07 17.07
CA ILE A 150 -1.11 -10.41 16.53
C ILE A 150 -0.39 -10.57 15.19
N LYS A 151 0.54 -11.52 15.13
CA LYS A 151 1.22 -11.93 13.90
C LYS A 151 0.30 -12.84 13.09
N LYS A 152 -0.09 -12.40 11.88
CA LYS A 152 -0.77 -13.27 10.92
C LYS A 152 0.22 -13.74 9.87
N HIS A 153 0.22 -15.04 9.60
CA HIS A 153 0.92 -15.64 8.47
C HIS A 153 -0.04 -15.76 7.31
N ILE A 154 0.30 -15.16 6.17
CA ILE A 154 -0.44 -15.28 4.92
C ILE A 154 0.50 -15.92 3.92
N GLN A 155 0.10 -17.09 3.39
CA GLN A 155 0.79 -17.67 2.25
C GLN A 155 0.35 -16.94 0.99
N VAL A 156 1.30 -16.32 0.32
CA VAL A 156 1.07 -15.74 -1.01
C VAL A 156 1.33 -16.86 -2.01
N VAL A 157 0.36 -17.79 -2.10
CA VAL A 157 0.34 -18.94 -3.04
C VAL A 157 0.16 -18.47 -4.45
#